data_AF-A0A2E5CBA3-F1
#
_entry.id   AF-A0A2E5CBA3-F1
#
_cell.length_a   1.000
_cell.length_b   1.000
_cell.length_c   1.000
_cell.angle_alpha   90.00
_cell.angle_beta   90.00
_cell.angle_gamma   90.00
#
_symmetry.space_group_name_H-M   'P 1'
#
loop_
_entity.id
_entity.type
_entity.pdbx_description
1 polymer ?
#
loop_
_entity_poly.entity_id
_entity_poly.type
_entity_poly.pdbx_seq_one_letter_code
_entity_poly.pdbx_strand_id
1 'polypeptide(L)'
;MLKFLTFFYLLLGDNVWARSIKATADRLGSEAKTIGLSISIIGLAVAGIMLAMGKQDAGAKITQALLGCLVIVMSSNIAGFIKGVA
;
A
#
# COMPACT_ATOMS: atom_id res chain seq x y z
N MET A 1 -31.48 1.53 35.14
CA MET A 1 -31.01 2.51 34.12
C MET A 1 -29.49 2.51 33.95
N LEU A 2 -28.70 2.61 35.03
CA LEU A 2 -27.23 2.66 34.95
C LEU A 2 -26.59 1.51 34.15
N LYS A 3 -27.02 0.26 34.41
CA LYS A 3 -26.49 -0.94 33.72
C LYS A 3 -26.65 -0.92 32.20
N PHE A 4 -27.75 -0.35 31.70
CA PHE A 4 -28.00 -0.26 30.25
C PHE A 4 -27.11 0.82 29.61
N LEU A 5 -26.87 1.92 30.33
CA LEU A 5 -25.97 2.99 29.92
C LEU A 5 -24.51 2.50 29.85
N THR A 6 -24.07 1.70 30.82
CA THR A 6 -22.71 1.12 30.82
C THR A 6 -22.52 0.11 29.69
N PHE A 7 -23.56 -0.68 29.37
CA PHE A 7 -23.53 -1.63 28.26
C PHE A 7 -23.47 -0.92 26.89
N PHE A 8 -24.23 0.16 26.72
CA PHE A 8 -24.14 1.03 25.54
C PHE A 8 -22.79 1.74 25.44
N TYR A 9 -22.22 2.19 26.56
CA TYR A 9 -20.90 2.82 26.59
C TYR A 9 -19.77 1.84 26.28
N LEU A 10 -19.94 0.56 26.64
CA LEU A 10 -19.00 -0.51 26.26
C LEU A 10 -19.14 -0.89 24.78
N LEU A 11 -20.35 -0.83 24.22
CA LEU A 11 -20.62 -1.07 22.79
C LEU A 11 -20.16 0.09 21.89
N LEU A 12 -20.33 1.35 22.35
CA LEU A 12 -19.81 2.56 21.72
C LEU A 12 -18.34 2.83 22.06
N GLY A 13 -17.79 2.10 23.03
CA GLY A 13 -16.37 2.08 23.40
C GLY A 13 -15.57 1.36 22.34
N ASP A 14 -15.56 1.95 21.15
CA ASP A 14 -14.89 1.53 19.95
C ASP A 14 -13.51 0.94 20.29
N ASN A 15 -13.39 -0.37 20.10
CA ASN A 15 -12.28 -1.19 20.56
C ASN A 15 -10.94 -0.47 20.36
N VAL A 16 -10.28 -0.09 21.45
CA VAL A 16 -8.93 0.54 21.44
C VAL A 16 -7.96 -0.32 20.60
N TRP A 17 -8.15 -1.63 20.62
CA TRP A 17 -7.46 -2.62 19.79
C TRP A 17 -7.76 -2.49 18.29
N ALA A 18 -9.00 -2.19 17.88
CA ALA A 18 -9.33 -1.98 16.48
C ALA A 18 -8.69 -0.69 15.94
N ARG A 19 -8.59 0.37 16.76
CA ARG A 19 -7.83 1.58 16.41
C ARG A 19 -6.33 1.32 16.33
N SER A 20 -5.75 0.54 17.26
CA SER A 20 -4.31 0.26 17.25
C SER A 20 -3.90 -0.66 16.09
N ILE A 21 -4.74 -1.64 15.73
CA ILE A 21 -4.54 -2.51 14.56
C ILE A 21 -4.66 -1.70 13.27
N LYS A 22 -5.66 -0.81 13.16
CA LYS A 22 -5.81 0.08 12.00
C LYS A 22 -4.61 1.02 11.85
N ALA A 23 -4.13 1.62 12.93
CA ALA A 23 -2.95 2.49 12.91
C ALA A 23 -1.66 1.74 12.54
N THR A 24 -1.50 0.50 13.01
CA THR A 24 -0.37 -0.35 12.66
C THR A 24 -0.43 -0.76 11.19
N ALA A 25 -1.61 -1.11 10.68
CA ALA A 25 -1.81 -1.46 9.27
C ALA A 25 -1.56 -0.26 8.33
N ASP A 26 -2.01 0.94 8.69
CA ASP A 26 -1.74 2.15 7.90
C ASP A 26 -0.23 2.48 7.88
N ARG A 27 0.48 2.30 9.01
CA ARG A 27 1.95 2.46 9.04
C ARG A 27 2.69 1.40 8.24
N LEU A 28 2.31 0.13 8.39
CA LEU A 28 2.90 -0.97 7.64
C LEU A 28 2.67 -0.79 6.13
N GLY A 29 1.49 -0.35 5.71
CA GLY A 29 1.18 -0.03 4.32
C GLY A 29 2.03 1.12 3.78
N SER A 30 2.28 2.15 4.60
CA SER A 30 3.17 3.27 4.23
C SER A 30 4.62 2.82 4.05
N GLU A 31 5.15 2.00 4.95
CA GLU A 31 6.52 1.47 4.84
C GLU A 31 6.65 0.50 3.66
N ALA A 32 5.68 -0.39 3.47
CA ALA A 32 5.63 -1.31 2.34
C ALA A 32 5.57 -0.57 1.00
N LYS A 33 4.88 0.57 0.93
CA LYS A 33 4.86 1.43 -0.27
C LYS A 33 6.25 1.98 -0.59
N THR A 34 6.96 2.48 0.42
CA THR A 34 8.34 2.99 0.27
C THR A 34 9.30 1.89 -0.20
N ILE A 35 9.20 0.69 0.39
CA ILE A 35 10.00 -0.47 0.00
C ILE A 35 9.65 -0.93 -1.42
N GLY A 36 8.37 -0.98 -1.78
CA GLY A 36 7.95 -1.35 -3.13
C GLY A 36 8.44 -0.36 -4.19
N LEU A 37 8.44 0.95 -3.86
CA LEU A 37 8.96 2.00 -4.74
C LEU A 37 10.47 1.85 -4.95
N SER A 38 11.25 1.61 -3.88
CA SER A 38 12.69 1.41 -4.02
C SER A 38 13.03 0.16 -4.85
N ILE A 39 12.29 -0.94 -4.68
CA ILE A 39 12.42 -2.15 -5.51
C ILE A 39 12.08 -1.86 -6.98
N SER A 40 11.03 -1.08 -7.25
CA SER A 40 10.65 -0.72 -8.62
C SER A 40 11.72 0.13 -9.31
N ILE A 41 12.34 1.08 -8.59
CA ILE A 41 13.44 1.90 -9.11
C ILE A 41 14.66 1.03 -9.46
N ILE A 42 14.99 0.05 -8.61
CA ILE A 42 16.06 -0.91 -8.89
C ILE A 42 15.72 -1.75 -10.13
N GLY A 43 14.49 -2.24 -10.25
CA GLY A 43 14.02 -2.96 -11.44
C GLY A 43 14.14 -2.13 -12.72
N LEU A 44 13.86 -0.82 -12.64
CA LEU A 44 13.99 0.12 -13.75
C LEU A 44 15.45 0.36 -14.12
N ALA A 45 16.36 0.46 -13.14
CA ALA A 45 17.80 0.56 -13.37
C ALA A 45 18.36 -0.70 -14.05
N VAL A 46 17.98 -1.89 -13.59
CA VAL A 46 18.39 -3.18 -14.20
C VAL A 46 17.84 -3.29 -15.63
N ALA A 47 16.59 -2.89 -15.86
CA ALA A 47 16.00 -2.90 -17.19
C ALA A 47 16.69 -1.89 -18.13
N GLY A 48 17.12 -0.73 -17.62
CA GLY A 48 17.93 0.25 -18.35
C GLY A 48 19.32 -0.30 -18.73
N ILE A 49 19.98 -1.03 -17.82
CA ILE A 49 21.25 -1.72 -18.13
C ILE A 49 21.02 -2.79 -19.20
N MET A 50 19.95 -3.58 -19.12
CA MET A 50 19.63 -4.58 -20.15
C MET A 50 19.36 -3.95 -21.52
N LEU A 51 18.79 -2.74 -21.55
CA LEU A 51 18.59 -1.98 -22.78
C LEU A 51 19.93 -1.48 -23.34
N ALA A 52 20.83 -0.99 -22.49
CA ALA A 52 22.18 -0.59 -22.89
C ALA A 52 23.01 -1.79 -23.42
N MET A 53 22.74 -3.00 -22.94
CA MET A 53 23.34 -4.24 -23.45
C MET A 53 22.71 -4.76 -24.76
N GLY A 54 21.73 -4.06 -25.33
CA GLY A 54 21.08 -4.44 -26.59
C GLY A 54 20.21 -5.69 -26.49
N LYS A 55 19.78 -6.08 -25.29
CA LYS A 55 19.02 -7.30 -25.07
C LYS A 55 17.56 -7.09 -25.53
N GLN A 56 17.05 -7.96 -26.40
CA GLN A 56 15.72 -7.82 -27.02
C GLN A 56 14.57 -7.80 -26.00
N ASP A 57 14.73 -8.46 -24.86
CA ASP A 57 13.74 -8.49 -23.76
C ASP A 57 13.73 -7.22 -22.89
N ALA A 58 14.62 -6.26 -23.13
CA ALA A 58 14.75 -5.08 -22.28
C ALA A 58 13.50 -4.20 -22.31
N GLY A 59 12.85 -4.06 -23.48
CA GLY A 59 11.61 -3.29 -23.61
C GLY A 59 10.48 -3.84 -22.74
N ALA A 60 10.28 -5.16 -22.73
CA ALA A 60 9.26 -5.80 -21.90
C ALA A 60 9.54 -5.61 -20.39
N LYS A 61 10.80 -5.69 -19.98
CA LYS A 61 11.21 -5.49 -18.59
C LYS A 61 11.07 -4.06 -18.12
N ILE A 62 11.32 -3.07 -18.98
CA ILE A 62 11.08 -1.66 -18.67
C ILE A 62 9.58 -1.45 -18.44
N THR A 63 8.72 -1.93 -19.34
CA THR A 63 7.27 -1.79 -19.22
C THR A 63 6.75 -2.46 -17.94
N GLN A 64 7.26 -3.64 -17.58
CA GLN A 64 6.91 -4.32 -16.34
C GLN A 64 7.35 -3.54 -15.08
N ALA A 65 8.58 -3.03 -15.06
CA ALA A 65 9.07 -2.20 -13.95
C ALA A 65 8.27 -0.90 -13.81
N LEU A 66 7.89 -0.29 -14.94
CA LEU A 66 7.13 0.96 -14.98
C LEU A 66 5.67 0.74 -14.54
N LEU A 67 5.04 -0.36 -14.96
CA LEU A 67 3.73 -0.79 -14.47
C LEU A 67 3.75 -1.08 -12.97
N GLY A 68 4.77 -1.77 -12.48
CA GLY A 68 4.94 -2.04 -11.04
C GLY A 68 5.01 -0.76 -10.22
N CYS A 69 5.77 0.24 -10.70
CA CYS A 69 5.83 1.56 -10.07
C CYS A 69 4.46 2.26 -10.05
N LEU A 70 3.74 2.24 -11.18
CA LEU A 70 2.41 2.83 -11.32
C LEU A 70 1.38 2.22 -10.36
N VAL A 71 1.40 0.89 -10.19
CA VAL A 71 0.52 0.18 -9.24
C VAL A 71 0.79 0.62 -7.80
N ILE A 72 2.06 0.76 -7.42
CA ILE A 72 2.45 1.17 -6.08
C ILE A 72 2.05 2.63 -5.81
N VAL A 73 2.17 3.52 -6.81
CA VAL A 73 1.70 4.90 -6.68
C VAL A 73 0.17 4.97 -6.58
N MET A 74 -0.56 4.19 -7.40
CA MET A 74 -2.02 4.11 -7.36
C MET A 74 -2.58 3.41 -6.12
N SER A 75 -1.78 2.61 -5.40
CA SER A 75 -2.23 1.89 -4.20
C SER A 75 -2.87 2.79 -3.13
N SER A 76 -2.37 4.02 -2.97
CA SER A 76 -2.95 5.00 -2.04
C SER A 76 -4.31 5.51 -2.51
N ASN A 77 -4.52 5.64 -3.82
CA ASN A 77 -5.81 6.05 -4.38
C ASN A 77 -6.82 4.90 -4.30
N ILE A 78 -6.39 3.66 -4.50
CA ILE A 78 -7.24 2.47 -4.32
C ILE A 78 -7.68 2.35 -2.86
N ALA A 79 -6.75 2.50 -1.91
CA ALA A 79 -7.07 2.48 -0.49
C ALA A 79 -8.03 3.62 -0.09
N GLY A 80 -7.84 4.82 -0.65
CA GLY A 80 -8.75 5.95 -0.45
C GLY A 80 -10.14 5.73 -1.04
N PHE A 81 -10.23 5.14 -2.23
CA PHE A 81 -11.49 4.79 -2.87
C PHE A 81 -12.25 3.73 -2.05
N ILE A 82 -11.58 2.66 -1.60
CA ILE A 82 -12.19 1.63 -0.75
C ILE A 82 -12.70 2.23 0.57
N LYS A 83 -11.90 3.11 1.21
CA LYS A 83 -12.31 3.81 2.44
C LYS A 83 -13.46 4.81 2.22
N GLY A 84 -13.70 5.27 0.99
CA GLY A 84 -14.80 6.17 0.63
C GLY A 84 -16.08 5.44 0.20
N VAL A 85 -15.98 4.15 -0.13
CA VAL A 85 -17.12 3.29 -0.51
C VAL A 85 -17.69 2.52 0.68
N ALA A 86 -16.86 2.23 1.70
CA ALA A 86 -17.26 1.62 2.97
C ALA A 86 -17.76 2.66 3.97
#